data_AF-A0A7K1JVN2-F1
#
_entry.id   AF-A0A7K1JVN2-F1
#
_cell.length_a   1.000
_cell.length_b   1.000
_cell.length_c   1.000
_cell.angle_alpha   90.00
_cell.angle_beta   90.00
_cell.angle_gamma   90.00
#
_symmetry.space_group_name_H-M   'P 1'
#
loop_
_entity.id
_entity.type
_entity.pdbx_description
1 polymer ?
#
loop_
_entity_poly.entity_id
_entity_poly.type
_entity_poly.pdbx_seq_one_letter_code
_entity_poly.pdbx_strand_id
1 'polypeptide(L)'
;MSKAECGAPDDNYIVVQQTRNRDECVADADYKFWSKTADGHEYAVCMDYHWIRDTCLSITKRDSHRASCDDASQPGREKPVRLVLDTTTLSRCPGGGFAHPVRKFTVCTETQK
;
A
#
# COMPACT_ATOMS: atom_id res chain seq x y z
N MET A 1 -3.13 -9.40 12.03
CA MET A 1 -1.93 -8.76 11.46
C MET A 1 -0.83 -8.87 12.49
N SER A 2 0.33 -9.41 12.11
CA SER A 2 1.54 -9.34 12.93
C SER A 2 2.20 -7.97 12.73
N LYS A 3 2.89 -7.47 13.76
CA LYS A 3 3.73 -6.28 13.64
C LYS A 3 4.99 -6.66 12.84
N ALA A 4 5.34 -5.85 11.83
CA ALA A 4 6.62 -5.94 11.14
C ALA A 4 7.63 -4.96 11.77
N GLU A 5 8.92 -5.27 11.66
CA GLU A 5 9.98 -4.30 11.94
C GLU A 5 10.05 -3.27 10.82
N CYS A 6 10.34 -2.01 11.15
CA CYS A 6 10.44 -0.95 10.15
C CYS A 6 11.63 -1.23 9.21
N GLY A 7 11.36 -1.30 7.91
CA GLY A 7 12.40 -1.60 6.91
C GLY A 7 12.76 -3.08 6.81
N ALA A 8 11.97 -3.97 7.41
CA ALA A 8 12.08 -5.40 7.14
C ALA A 8 11.88 -5.66 5.64
N PRO A 9 12.65 -6.54 4.98
CA PRO A 9 12.53 -6.75 3.53
C PRO A 9 11.14 -7.22 3.04
N ASP A 10 10.32 -7.74 3.94
CA ASP A 10 9.00 -8.31 3.71
C ASP A 10 7.85 -7.44 4.26
N ASP A 11 8.12 -6.21 4.72
CA ASP A 11 7.07 -5.33 5.24
C ASP A 11 6.09 -4.88 4.15
N ASN A 12 4.80 -5.18 4.27
CA ASN A 12 3.85 -4.95 3.17
C ASN A 12 3.44 -3.48 3.00
N TYR A 13 3.70 -2.66 4.01
CA TYR A 13 3.16 -1.32 4.15
C TYR A 13 4.18 -0.37 4.76
N ILE A 14 4.12 0.90 4.38
CA ILE A 14 4.79 2.01 5.07
C ILE A 14 3.75 2.89 5.78
N VAL A 15 4.10 3.39 6.96
CA VAL A 15 3.25 4.35 7.69
C VAL A 15 3.50 5.75 7.12
N VAL A 16 2.46 6.38 6.56
CA VAL A 16 2.54 7.73 5.98
C VAL A 16 1.95 8.80 6.89
N GLN A 17 1.09 8.40 7.83
CA GLN A 17 0.48 9.31 8.81
C GLN A 17 0.03 8.53 10.04
N GLN A 18 0.08 9.17 11.21
CA GLN A 18 -0.56 8.70 12.44
C GLN A 18 -1.58 9.75 12.89
N THR A 19 -2.76 9.31 13.32
CA THR A 19 -3.90 10.18 13.64
C THR A 19 -4.65 9.68 14.89
N ARG A 20 -5.59 10.48 15.40
CA ARG A 20 -6.39 10.10 16.58
C ARG A 20 -7.50 9.11 16.24
N ASN A 21 -7.98 9.13 15.00
CA ASN A 21 -8.96 8.18 14.50
C ASN A 21 -8.78 7.99 12.98
N ARG A 22 -9.45 6.97 12.42
CA ARG A 22 -9.32 6.58 11.01
C ARG A 22 -9.85 7.62 10.02
N ASP A 23 -10.75 8.50 10.45
CA ASP A 23 -11.40 9.48 9.57
C ASP A 23 -10.47 10.66 9.27
N GLU A 24 -9.50 10.91 10.15
CA GLU A 24 -8.43 11.90 9.98
C GLU A 24 -7.32 11.46 9.01
N CYS A 25 -7.30 10.19 8.60
CA CYS A 25 -6.32 9.71 7.63
C CYS A 25 -6.50 10.40 6.29
N VAL A 26 -5.37 10.72 5.64
CA VAL A 26 -5.35 11.15 4.24
C VAL A 26 -6.24 10.22 3.40
N ALA A 27 -7.09 10.82 2.57
CA ALA A 27 -8.22 10.11 1.98
C ALA A 27 -7.81 9.01 0.99
N ASP A 28 -6.60 9.12 0.43
CA ASP A 28 -6.03 8.19 -0.55
C ASP A 28 -4.93 7.29 0.01
N ALA A 29 -4.91 7.05 1.32
CA ALA A 29 -4.09 5.98 1.91
C ALA A 29 -4.62 4.61 1.44
N ASP A 30 -3.72 3.68 1.09
CA ASP A 30 -4.11 2.34 0.61
C ASP A 30 -4.80 1.52 1.70
N TYR A 31 -4.35 1.68 2.95
CA TYR A 31 -4.92 1.00 4.10
C TYR A 31 -4.93 1.89 5.34
N LYS A 32 -5.94 1.69 6.19
CA LYS A 32 -6.10 2.39 7.45
C LYS A 32 -6.27 1.36 8.55
N PHE A 33 -5.30 1.27 9.45
CA PHE A 33 -5.41 0.49 10.68
C PHE A 33 -5.80 1.43 11.82
N TRP A 34 -6.71 1.00 12.69
CA TRP A 34 -7.09 1.74 13.88
C TRP A 34 -7.25 0.79 15.05
N SER A 35 -6.87 1.26 16.24
CA SER A 35 -6.98 0.48 17.46
C SER A 35 -7.03 1.41 18.67
N LYS A 36 -7.02 0.82 19.86
CA LYS A 36 -6.90 1.53 21.12
C LYS A 36 -5.53 1.27 21.72
N THR A 37 -4.92 2.32 22.25
CA THR A 37 -3.71 2.22 23.08
C THR A 37 -4.02 1.52 24.40
N ALA A 38 -2.99 1.14 25.15
CA ALA A 38 -3.15 0.45 26.43
C ALA A 38 -3.90 1.29 27.48
N ASP A 39 -3.77 2.60 27.42
CA ASP A 39 -4.49 3.59 28.23
C ASP A 39 -5.88 3.97 27.67
N GLY A 40 -6.33 3.30 26.61
CA GLY A 40 -7.70 3.38 26.11
C GLY A 40 -7.98 4.47 25.08
N HIS A 41 -6.99 5.26 24.68
CA HIS A 41 -7.13 6.26 23.63
C HIS A 41 -7.18 5.62 22.24
N GLU A 42 -8.03 6.16 21.36
CA GLU A 42 -8.06 5.75 19.96
C GLU A 42 -6.85 6.30 19.21
N TYR A 43 -6.37 5.51 18.25
CA TYR A 43 -5.40 5.95 17.26
C TYR A 43 -5.67 5.27 15.93
N ALA A 44 -5.17 5.87 14.86
CA ALA A 44 -5.07 5.22 13.58
C ALA A 44 -3.70 5.45 12.95
N VAL A 45 -3.29 4.50 12.11
CA VAL A 45 -2.14 4.61 11.23
C VAL A 45 -2.62 4.45 9.79
N CYS A 46 -2.27 5.42 8.98
CA CYS A 46 -2.60 5.49 7.57
C CYS A 46 -1.37 5.00 6.82
N MET A 47 -1.58 4.03 5.94
CA MET A 47 -0.49 3.28 5.33
C MET A 47 -0.67 3.20 3.83
N ASP A 48 0.47 3.23 3.15
CA ASP A 48 0.54 2.90 1.73
C ASP A 48 1.24 1.55 1.56
N TYR A 49 0.98 0.91 0.44
CA TYR A 49 1.74 -0.27 0.03
C TYR A 49 3.24 0.06 -0.07
N HIS A 50 4.08 -0.79 0.52
CA HIS A 50 5.51 -0.62 0.41
C HIS A 50 6.04 -1.22 -0.90
N TRP A 51 6.09 -0.39 -1.93
CA TRP A 51 6.55 -0.79 -3.26
C TRP A 51 8.06 -0.96 -3.32
N ILE A 52 8.52 -2.18 -3.64
CA ILE A 52 9.95 -2.51 -3.84
C ILE A 52 10.09 -3.07 -5.26
N ARG A 53 10.99 -2.47 -6.05
CA ARG A 53 11.13 -2.67 -7.51
C ARG A 53 11.14 -4.13 -7.96
N ASP A 54 11.85 -4.99 -7.23
CA ASP A 54 12.11 -6.37 -7.64
C ASP A 54 11.23 -7.40 -6.94
N THR A 55 10.15 -6.96 -6.29
CA THR A 55 9.19 -7.83 -5.60
C THR A 55 7.77 -7.49 -6.04
N CYS A 56 6.85 -8.43 -5.83
CA CYS A 56 5.43 -8.19 -6.01
C CYS A 56 4.72 -8.11 -4.66
N LEU A 57 3.61 -7.39 -4.66
CA LEU A 57 2.59 -7.52 -3.62
C LEU A 57 1.44 -8.34 -4.20
N SER A 58 1.08 -9.43 -3.52
CA SER A 58 -0.20 -10.11 -3.72
C SER A 58 -1.25 -9.26 -3.03
N ILE A 59 -2.14 -8.62 -3.79
CA ILE A 59 -3.15 -7.69 -3.26
C ILE A 59 -4.53 -8.25 -3.54
N THR A 60 -5.31 -8.43 -2.48
CA THR A 60 -6.70 -8.88 -2.55
C THR A 60 -7.61 -7.92 -1.79
N LYS A 61 -8.93 -8.13 -1.88
CA LYS A 61 -9.90 -7.36 -1.08
C LYS A 61 -9.76 -7.55 0.43
N ARG A 62 -9.07 -8.61 0.89
CA ARG A 62 -9.00 -8.98 2.31
C ARG A 62 -7.64 -8.70 2.93
N ASP A 63 -6.58 -8.90 2.16
CA ASP A 63 -5.22 -8.83 2.63
C ASP A 63 -4.25 -8.47 1.51
N SER A 64 -3.06 -8.05 1.89
CA SER A 64 -1.93 -7.91 0.99
C SER A 64 -0.64 -8.40 1.64
N HIS A 65 0.17 -9.11 0.88
CA HIS A 65 1.46 -9.58 1.33
C HIS A 65 2.49 -9.62 0.22
N ARG A 66 3.76 -9.53 0.62
CA ARG A 66 4.92 -9.75 -0.25
C ARG A 66 4.85 -11.13 -0.87
N ALA A 67 5.05 -11.20 -2.18
CA ALA A 67 5.10 -12.44 -2.94
C ALA A 67 6.17 -12.38 -4.02
N SER A 68 6.65 -13.54 -4.45
CA SER A 68 7.39 -13.63 -5.71
C SER A 68 6.48 -13.27 -6.86
N CYS A 69 6.96 -12.49 -7.83
CA CYS A 69 6.19 -12.13 -9.01
C CYS A 69 5.82 -13.34 -9.88
N ASP A 70 6.65 -14.38 -9.86
CA ASP A 70 6.45 -15.60 -10.65
C ASP A 70 5.62 -16.66 -9.89
N ASP A 71 5.21 -16.39 -8.64
CA ASP A 71 4.40 -17.33 -7.86
C ASP A 71 2.93 -17.27 -8.28
N ALA A 72 2.61 -18.02 -9.34
CA ALA A 72 1.26 -18.17 -9.89
C ALA A 72 0.20 -18.64 -8.89
N SER A 73 0.59 -19.19 -7.73
CA SER A 73 -0.35 -19.59 -6.69
C SER A 73 -0.95 -18.40 -5.91
N GLN A 74 -0.30 -17.24 -5.93
CA GLN A 74 -0.76 -16.04 -5.23
C GLN A 74 -1.68 -15.22 -6.14
N PRO A 75 -2.88 -14.84 -5.72
CA PRO A 75 -3.76 -14.01 -6.54
C PRO A 75 -3.31 -12.54 -6.59
N GLY A 76 -3.69 -11.81 -7.65
CA GLY A 76 -3.60 -10.34 -7.66
C GLY A 76 -2.19 -9.79 -7.42
N ARG A 77 -1.17 -10.43 -7.98
CA ARG A 77 0.22 -10.00 -7.85
C ARG A 77 0.47 -8.76 -8.68
N GLU A 78 0.90 -7.68 -8.03
CA GLU A 78 1.21 -6.40 -8.64
C GLU A 78 2.70 -6.10 -8.51
N LYS A 79 3.37 -5.90 -9.66
CA LYS A 79 4.78 -5.49 -9.71
C LYS A 79 4.87 -3.97 -9.90
N PRO A 80 5.55 -3.21 -9.03
CA PRO A 80 5.75 -1.78 -9.26
C PRO A 80 6.75 -1.56 -10.39
N VAL A 81 6.36 -0.76 -11.39
CA VAL A 81 7.22 -0.47 -12.55
C VAL A 81 7.66 0.98 -12.63
N ARG A 82 6.87 1.92 -12.12
CA ARG A 82 7.20 3.35 -12.16
C ARG A 82 6.38 4.17 -11.18
N LEU A 83 7.04 5.12 -10.51
CA LEU A 83 6.38 6.19 -9.77
C LEU A 83 6.16 7.40 -10.69
N VAL A 84 4.95 7.95 -10.69
CA VAL A 84 4.60 9.16 -11.44
C VAL A 84 4.17 10.22 -10.45
N LEU A 85 4.83 11.37 -10.48
CA LEU A 85 4.51 12.53 -9.64
C LEU A 85 3.61 13.52 -10.39
N ASP A 86 3.03 14.45 -9.64
CA ASP A 86 2.17 15.54 -10.11
C ASP A 86 1.00 15.04 -10.97
N THR A 87 0.37 13.95 -10.54
CA THR A 87 -0.78 13.34 -11.22
C THR A 87 -1.83 12.90 -10.21
N THR A 88 -3.09 12.92 -10.63
CA THR A 88 -4.22 12.43 -9.84
C THR A 88 -4.91 11.22 -10.49
N THR A 89 -4.34 10.70 -11.57
CA THR A 89 -4.97 9.66 -12.41
C THR A 89 -3.99 8.56 -12.81
N LEU A 90 -4.55 7.47 -13.34
CA LEU A 90 -3.81 6.36 -13.95
C LEU A 90 -3.50 6.56 -15.44
N SER A 91 -3.78 7.74 -16.01
CA SER A 91 -3.61 7.99 -17.46
C SER A 91 -2.19 7.71 -17.99
N ARG A 92 -1.18 7.83 -17.13
CA ARG A 92 0.23 7.56 -17.45
C ARG A 92 0.67 6.13 -17.10
N CYS A 93 -0.25 5.24 -16.74
CA CYS A 93 0.01 3.86 -16.31
C CYS A 93 -0.86 2.86 -17.11
N PRO A 94 -0.51 2.53 -18.36
CA PRO A 94 -1.34 1.68 -19.22
C PRO A 94 -1.48 0.23 -18.71
N GLY A 95 -0.53 -0.25 -17.90
CA GLY A 95 -0.57 -1.57 -17.26
C GLY A 95 -1.42 -1.66 -16.00
N GLY A 96 -1.99 -0.53 -15.54
CA GLY A 96 -2.66 -0.42 -14.24
C GLY A 96 -1.76 0.24 -13.19
N GLY A 97 -2.29 0.33 -11.97
CA GLY A 97 -1.60 0.98 -10.86
C GLY A 97 -2.54 1.49 -9.78
N PHE A 98 -1.92 2.19 -8.83
CA PHE A 98 -2.55 2.72 -7.62
C PHE A 98 -2.35 4.24 -7.62
N ALA A 99 -3.45 4.98 -7.73
CA ALA A 99 -3.43 6.44 -7.79
C ALA A 99 -3.71 7.04 -6.41
N HIS A 100 -2.91 8.04 -6.04
CA HIS A 100 -3.04 8.83 -4.82
C HIS A 100 -3.34 10.29 -5.20
N PRO A 101 -4.62 10.61 -5.53
CA PRO A 101 -4.99 11.91 -6.08
C PRO A 101 -4.87 13.08 -5.10
N VAL A 102 -4.94 12.85 -3.79
CA VAL A 102 -4.78 13.91 -2.78
C VAL A 102 -3.30 14.29 -2.67
N ARG A 103 -2.43 13.29 -2.65
CA ARG A 103 -0.97 13.48 -2.55
C ARG A 103 -0.25 13.63 -3.90
N LYS A 104 -1.02 13.59 -4.99
CA LYS A 104 -0.61 13.84 -6.38
C LYS A 104 0.51 12.93 -6.89
N PHE A 105 0.41 11.63 -6.61
CA PHE A 105 1.27 10.64 -7.23
C PHE A 105 0.51 9.38 -7.62
N THR A 106 1.09 8.58 -8.51
CA THR A 106 0.57 7.29 -8.94
C THR A 106 1.70 6.29 -9.02
N VAL A 107 1.50 5.11 -8.44
CA VAL A 107 2.39 3.97 -8.63
C VAL A 107 1.84 3.14 -9.78
N CYS A 108 2.52 3.17 -10.93
CA CYS A 108 2.19 2.27 -12.04
C CYS A 108 2.64 0.85 -11.67
N THR A 109 1.75 -0.11 -11.92
CA THR A 109 2.04 -1.53 -11.70
C THR A 109 1.77 -2.35 -12.95
N GLU A 110 2.26 -3.57 -12.94
CA GLU A 110 1.89 -4.62 -13.89
C GLU A 110 1.34 -5.82 -13.10
N THR A 111 0.10 -6.21 -13.42
CA THR A 111 -0.49 -7.43 -12.89
C THR A 111 0.23 -8.65 -13.46
N GLN A 112 0.81 -9.48 -12.60
CA GLN A 112 1.48 -10.71 -12.99
C GLN A 112 0.46 -11.84 -13.17
N LYS A 113 0.68 -12.68 -14.19
CA LYS A 113 -0.14 -13.87 -14.50
C LYS A 113 0.45 -15.09 -13.82
#